data_AF-A0A961VIG5-F1
#
_entry.id   AF-A0A961VIG5-F1
#
_cell.length_a   1.000
_cell.length_b   1.000
_cell.length_c   1.000
_cell.angle_alpha   90.00
_cell.angle_beta   90.00
_cell.angle_gamma   90.00
#
_symmetry.space_group_name_H-M   'P 1'
#
loop_
_entity.id
_entity.type
_entity.pdbx_description
1 polymer ?
#
loop_
_entity_poly.entity_id
_entity_poly.type
_entity_poly.pdbx_seq_one_letter_code
_entity_poly.pdbx_strand_id
1 'polypeptide(L)'
;MSERDTAPASGMSARTAGAIEFTIIGLCIVALVMIFQPFALVLFSIGSGLVFLGAMAFNLVPLAVPGVPVRSVVMAGLIVLLLLVVVIGLAMLSAWLYGVYFVKPVGG
;
A
#
# COMPACT_ATOMS: atom_id res chain seq x y z
N MET A 1 18.70 6.83 -42.57
CA MET A 1 17.92 8.00 -42.14
C MET A 1 16.62 7.51 -41.53
N SER A 2 16.61 7.42 -40.20
CA SER A 2 15.40 7.27 -39.37
C SER A 2 15.84 7.65 -37.96
N GLU A 3 16.08 8.95 -37.75
CA GLU A 3 16.06 9.57 -36.42
C GLU A 3 14.73 9.20 -35.76
N ARG A 4 14.75 8.19 -34.90
CA ARG A 4 13.76 8.11 -33.84
C ARG A 4 14.27 9.03 -32.74
N ASP A 5 13.83 10.28 -32.81
CA ASP A 5 13.69 11.14 -31.63
C ASP A 5 12.80 10.42 -30.61
N THR A 6 13.37 9.50 -29.83
CA THR A 6 12.76 9.13 -28.56
C THR A 6 13.28 10.16 -27.56
N ALA A 7 12.47 11.19 -27.33
CA ALA A 7 12.67 12.16 -26.27
C ALA A 7 13.24 11.48 -25.02
N PRO A 8 14.18 12.09 -24.28
CA PRO A 8 14.64 11.50 -23.04
C PRO A 8 13.39 11.28 -22.18
N ALA A 9 13.10 10.01 -21.86
CA ALA A 9 12.10 9.68 -20.87
C ALA A 9 12.64 10.22 -19.55
N SER A 10 12.44 11.53 -19.33
CA SER A 10 12.95 12.26 -18.19
C SER A 10 12.29 11.63 -16.97
N GLY A 11 13.06 10.78 -16.29
CA GLY A 11 12.63 10.17 -15.05
C GLY A 11 12.21 11.24 -14.03
N MET A 12 11.57 10.79 -12.96
CA MET A 12 11.06 11.67 -11.93
C MET A 12 12.14 12.64 -11.43
N SER A 13 11.79 13.92 -11.29
CA SER A 13 12.69 14.93 -10.74
C SER A 13 12.98 14.64 -9.27
N ALA A 14 14.14 15.07 -8.76
CA ALA A 14 14.49 14.89 -7.35
C ALA A 14 13.47 15.52 -6.39
N ARG A 15 12.84 16.62 -6.79
CA ARG A 15 11.77 17.28 -6.02
C ARG A 15 10.53 16.40 -5.93
N THR A 16 10.14 15.75 -7.02
CA THR A 16 8.96 14.88 -7.05
C THR A 16 9.21 13.59 -6.25
N ALA A 17 10.39 13.01 -6.39
CA ALA A 17 10.82 11.84 -5.61
C ALA A 17 10.76 12.12 -4.10
N GLY A 18 11.40 13.20 -3.66
CA GLY A 18 11.37 13.61 -2.25
C GLY A 18 9.97 13.98 -1.76
N ALA A 19 9.13 14.58 -2.60
CA ALA A 19 7.74 14.86 -2.24
C ALA A 19 6.92 13.58 -2.01
N ILE A 20 7.10 12.55 -2.83
CA ILE A 20 6.42 11.26 -2.68
C ILE A 20 6.86 10.58 -1.38
N GLU A 21 8.18 10.46 -1.16
CA GLU A 21 8.74 9.88 0.05
C GLU A 21 8.24 10.60 1.31
N PHE A 22 8.36 11.92 1.35
CA PHE A 22 7.92 12.73 2.48
C PHE A 22 6.41 12.60 2.74
N THR A 23 5.59 12.57 1.68
CA THR A 23 4.14 12.40 1.82
C THR A 23 3.78 11.05 2.43
N ILE A 24 4.45 9.97 1.97
CA ILE A 24 4.18 8.62 2.47
C ILE A 24 4.61 8.46 3.93
N ILE A 25 5.83 8.91 4.27
CA ILE A 25 6.34 8.85 5.64
C ILE A 25 5.46 9.71 6.57
N GLY A 26 5.11 10.93 6.15
CA GLY A 26 4.24 11.83 6.88
C GLY A 26 2.86 11.21 7.14
N LEU A 27 2.26 10.59 6.12
CA LEU A 27 0.99 9.86 6.25
C LEU A 27 1.08 8.77 7.33
N CYS A 28 2.15 7.97 7.31
CA CYS A 28 2.36 6.91 8.30
C CYS A 28 2.51 7.47 9.72
N ILE A 29 3.26 8.56 9.91
CA ILE A 29 3.42 9.19 11.23
C ILE A 29 2.08 9.73 11.74
N VAL A 30 1.31 10.42 10.90
CA VAL A 30 -0.02 10.92 11.27
C VAL A 30 -0.94 9.77 11.64
N ALA A 31 -0.94 8.68 10.86
CA ALA A 31 -1.72 7.48 11.13
C ALA A 31 -1.37 6.87 12.50
N LEU A 32 -0.08 6.79 12.84
CA LEU A 32 0.38 6.30 14.13
C LEU A 32 -0.06 7.22 15.28
N VAL A 33 0.02 8.53 15.12
CA VAL A 33 -0.48 9.46 16.14
C VAL A 33 -1.98 9.26 16.39
N MET A 34 -2.76 9.04 15.32
CA MET A 34 -4.20 8.80 15.42
C MET A 34 -4.54 7.42 16.03
N ILE A 35 -3.77 6.37 15.73
CA ILE A 35 -4.04 5.03 16.27
C ILE A 35 -3.74 4.95 17.77
N PHE A 36 -2.78 5.74 18.27
CA PHE A 36 -2.44 5.77 19.69
C PHE A 36 -3.33 6.70 20.54
N GLN A 37 -4.49 7.12 20.04
CA GLN A 37 -5.44 7.91 20.83
C GLN A 37 -6.24 6.99 21.79
N PRO A 38 -6.03 7.08 23.12
CA PRO A 38 -6.66 6.16 24.06
C PRO A 38 -8.15 6.44 24.32
N PHE A 39 -8.59 7.69 24.12
CA PHE A 39 -9.95 8.12 24.49
C PHE A 39 -10.85 8.44 23.29
N ALA A 40 -10.30 8.48 22.08
CA ALA A 40 -11.02 8.88 20.87
C ALA A 40 -11.15 7.70 19.89
N LEU A 41 -12.18 6.87 20.08
CA LEU A 41 -12.46 5.71 19.22
C LEU A 41 -12.59 6.07 17.73
N VAL A 42 -13.10 7.27 17.42
CA VAL A 42 -13.19 7.77 16.03
C VAL A 42 -11.81 8.04 15.45
N LEU A 43 -10.89 8.63 16.21
CA LEU A 43 -9.51 8.86 15.75
C LEU A 43 -8.75 7.54 15.61
N PHE A 44 -8.97 6.60 16.55
CA PHE A 44 -8.43 5.25 16.47
C PHE A 44 -8.89 4.51 15.21
N SER A 45 -10.19 4.55 14.88
CA SER A 45 -10.73 3.83 13.72
C SER A 45 -10.24 4.44 12.41
N ILE A 46 -10.20 5.77 12.31
CA ILE A 46 -9.62 6.47 11.15
C ILE A 46 -8.13 6.13 11.04
N GLY A 47 -7.38 6.22 12.15
CA GLY A 47 -5.95 5.90 12.22
C GLY A 47 -5.64 4.47 11.80
N SER A 48 -6.47 3.51 12.20
CA SER A 48 -6.34 2.09 11.79
C SER A 48 -6.47 1.92 10.28
N GLY A 49 -7.46 2.58 9.65
CA GLY A 49 -7.59 2.58 8.19
C GLY A 49 -6.43 3.31 7.50
N LEU A 50 -5.99 4.44 8.05
CA LEU A 50 -4.88 5.23 7.52
C LEU A 50 -3.54 4.47 7.60
N VAL A 51 -3.29 3.71 8.67
CA VAL A 51 -2.09 2.88 8.83
C VAL A 51 -2.05 1.82 7.73
N PHE A 52 -3.18 1.22 7.41
CA PHE A 52 -3.25 0.24 6.33
C PHE A 52 -2.95 0.84 4.95
N LEU A 53 -3.52 2.01 4.65
CA LEU A 53 -3.20 2.78 3.44
C LEU A 53 -1.73 3.21 3.42
N GLY A 54 -1.20 3.65 4.57
CA GLY A 54 0.20 4.02 4.75
C GLY A 54 1.13 2.84 4.50
N ALA A 55 0.82 1.66 5.04
CA ALA A 55 1.60 0.43 4.82
C ALA A 55 1.64 0.05 3.34
N MET A 56 0.52 0.14 2.62
CA MET A 56 0.51 -0.07 1.17
C MET A 56 1.38 0.96 0.44
N ALA A 57 1.22 2.25 0.76
CA ALA A 57 1.98 3.32 0.13
C ALA A 57 3.49 3.23 0.46
N PHE A 58 3.86 2.76 1.65
CA PHE A 58 5.26 2.60 2.10
C PHE A 58 6.07 1.66 1.20
N ASN A 59 5.41 0.67 0.58
CA ASN A 59 6.03 -0.21 -0.41
C ASN A 59 6.55 0.53 -1.65
N LEU A 60 6.12 1.78 -1.87
CA LEU A 60 6.52 2.60 -3.01
C LEU A 60 7.73 3.48 -2.74
N VAL A 61 8.08 3.69 -1.46
CA VAL A 61 9.21 4.55 -1.05
C VAL A 61 10.53 4.14 -1.71
N PRO A 62 10.92 2.85 -1.79
CA PRO A 62 12.16 2.45 -2.44
C PRO A 62 12.23 2.79 -3.94
N LEU A 63 11.08 3.01 -4.58
CA LEU A 63 10.98 3.37 -5.99
C LEU A 63 10.85 4.88 -6.22
N ALA A 64 10.65 5.67 -5.16
CA ALA A 64 10.57 7.12 -5.20
C ALA A 64 11.98 7.73 -5.27
N VAL A 65 12.78 7.32 -6.24
CA VAL A 65 14.14 7.83 -6.48
C VAL A 65 14.19 8.64 -7.79
N PRO A 66 15.06 9.67 -7.86
CA PRO A 66 15.20 10.48 -9.07
C PRO A 66 15.62 9.62 -10.26
N GLY A 67 15.08 9.90 -11.45
CA GLY A 67 15.42 9.15 -12.67
C GLY A 67 14.57 7.90 -12.92
N VAL A 68 13.79 7.42 -11.94
CA VAL A 68 12.77 6.39 -12.17
C VAL A 68 11.50 7.03 -12.75
N PRO A 69 10.90 6.49 -13.83
CA PRO A 69 9.66 7.05 -14.36
C PRO A 69 8.51 6.84 -13.36
N VAL A 70 7.66 7.86 -13.20
CA VAL A 70 6.48 7.83 -12.30
C VAL A 70 5.59 6.61 -12.57
N ARG A 71 5.52 6.16 -13.84
CA ARG A 71 4.78 4.96 -14.25
C ARG A 71 5.24 3.70 -13.49
N SER A 72 6.53 3.57 -13.18
CA SER A 72 7.04 2.43 -12.40
C SER A 72 6.53 2.45 -10.96
N VAL A 73 6.43 3.62 -10.35
CA VAL A 73 5.85 3.81 -9.01
C VAL A 73 4.36 3.43 -9.03
N VAL A 74 3.62 3.86 -10.04
CA VAL A 74 2.19 3.48 -10.20
C VAL A 74 2.03 1.98 -10.41
N MET A 75 2.87 1.36 -11.24
CA MET A 75 2.82 -0.09 -11.47
C MET A 75 3.14 -0.88 -10.20
N ALA A 76 4.13 -0.45 -9.42
CA ALA A 76 4.40 -1.06 -8.12
C ALA A 76 3.20 -0.92 -7.17
N GLY A 77 2.53 0.24 -7.16
CA GLY A 77 1.28 0.44 -6.42
C GLY A 77 0.19 -0.54 -6.80
N LEU A 78 0.01 -0.79 -8.10
CA LEU A 78 -0.95 -1.78 -8.59
C LEU A 78 -0.56 -3.21 -8.20
N ILE A 79 0.72 -3.55 -8.21
CA ILE A 79 1.20 -4.86 -7.76
C ILE A 79 0.92 -5.07 -6.27
N VAL A 80 1.24 -4.09 -5.43
CA VAL A 80 0.99 -4.15 -3.98
C VAL A 80 -0.52 -4.29 -3.71
N LEU A 81 -1.36 -3.53 -4.42
CA LEU A 81 -2.81 -3.64 -4.33
C LEU A 81 -3.32 -5.03 -4.76
N LEU A 82 -2.79 -5.58 -5.85
CA LEU A 82 -3.15 -6.91 -6.32
C LEU A 82 -2.78 -7.99 -5.29
N LEU A 83 -1.58 -7.91 -4.72
CA LEU A 83 -1.13 -8.82 -3.68
C LEU A 83 -2.05 -8.76 -2.46
N LEU A 84 -2.48 -7.56 -2.06
CA LEU A 84 -3.43 -7.40 -0.98
C LEU A 84 -4.75 -8.11 -1.28
N VAL A 85 -5.32 -7.92 -2.47
CA VAL A 85 -6.57 -8.58 -2.88
C VAL A 85 -6.44 -10.09 -2.85
N VAL A 86 -5.31 -10.61 -3.35
CA VAL A 86 -5.01 -12.06 -3.31
C VAL A 86 -4.93 -12.56 -1.87
N VAL A 87 -4.21 -11.86 -0.99
CA VAL A 87 -4.08 -12.24 0.42
C VAL A 87 -5.43 -12.18 1.15
N ILE A 88 -6.24 -11.15 0.91
CA ILE A 88 -7.60 -11.06 1.47
C ILE A 88 -8.46 -12.24 0.99
N GLY A 89 -8.41 -12.55 -0.31
CA GLY A 89 -9.13 -13.69 -0.88
C GLY A 89 -8.71 -15.03 -0.23
N LEU A 90 -7.40 -15.24 -0.07
CA LEU A 90 -6.87 -16.42 0.61
C LEU A 90 -7.27 -16.47 2.09
N ALA A 91 -7.26 -15.34 2.79
CA ALA A 91 -7.68 -15.24 4.18
C ALA A 91 -9.17 -15.57 4.35
N MET A 92 -10.03 -15.01 3.49
CA MET A 92 -11.46 -15.30 3.48
C MET A 92 -11.74 -16.76 3.14
N LEU A 93 -11.05 -17.31 2.13
CA LEU A 93 -11.17 -18.72 1.76
C LEU A 93 -10.74 -19.64 2.91
N SER A 94 -9.63 -19.31 3.57
CA SER A 94 -9.11 -20.07 4.72
C SER A 94 -10.09 -20.02 5.89
N ALA A 95 -10.64 -18.85 6.20
CA ALA A 95 -11.65 -18.69 7.24
C ALA A 95 -12.93 -19.49 6.94
N TRP A 96 -13.38 -19.49 5.68
CA TRP A 96 -14.54 -20.27 5.25
C TRP A 96 -14.29 -21.78 5.35
N LEU A 97 -13.14 -22.28 4.86
CA LEU A 97 -12.74 -23.68 4.99
C LEU A 97 -12.67 -24.08 6.47
N TYR A 98 -12.12 -23.22 7.32
CA TYR A 98 -12.06 -23.48 8.75
C TYR A 98 -13.46 -23.63 9.37
N GLY A 99 -14.40 -22.75 9.00
CA GLY A 99 -15.80 -22.86 9.42
C GLY A 99 -16.45 -24.18 8.98
N VAL A 100 -16.20 -24.62 7.74
CA VAL A 100 -16.78 -25.87 7.21
C VAL A 100 -16.21 -27.11 7.90
N TYR A 101 -14.90 -27.14 8.17
CA TYR A 101 -14.22 -28.34 8.68
C TYR A 101 -14.10 -28.42 10.20
N PHE A 102 -14.01 -27.29 10.92
CA PHE A 102 -13.72 -27.26 12.35
C PHE A 102 -14.87 -26.70 13.22
N VAL A 103 -15.82 -25.94 12.65
CA VAL A 103 -16.99 -25.42 13.40
C VAL A 103 -18.19 -26.37 13.25
N LYS A 104 -18.20 -27.27 12.26
CA LYS A 104 -19.14 -28.38 12.22
C LYS A 104 -18.72 -29.41 13.28
N PRO A 105 -19.54 -29.71 14.29
CA PRO A 105 -19.15 -30.67 15.32
C PRO A 105 -18.90 -32.02 14.65
N VAL A 106 -17.70 -32.58 14.85
CA VAL A 106 -17.40 -33.98 14.55
C VAL A 106 -18.12 -34.81 15.63
N GLY A 107 -19.42 -35.01 15.44
CA GLY A 107 -20.30 -35.73 16.35
C GLY A 107 -21.76 -35.36 16.07
N GLY A 108 -22.56 -36.36 15.68
CA GLY A 108 -24.00 -36.22 15.51
C GLY A 108 -24.76 -36.04 16.82
#